data_AF-A0AAV3RUE0-F1
#
_entry.id   AF-A0AAV3RUE0-F1
#
_cell.length_a   1.000
_cell.length_b   1.000
_cell.length_c   1.000
_cell.angle_alpha   90.00
_cell.angle_beta   90.00
_cell.angle_gamma   90.00
#
_symmetry.space_group_name_H-M   'P 1'
#
loop_
_entity.id
_entity.type
_entity.pdbx_description
1 polymer ?
#
loop_
_entity_poly.entity_id
_entity_poly.type
_entity_poly.pdbx_seq_one_letter_code
_entity_poly.pdbx_strand_id
1 'polypeptide(L)'
;MKPDLTGSEVEEERMMLFLMGLNDEYDAIRNQILLMDPLPTLSRSFVMVTNVEKQERYPKWKSNRPRQVVNHVYHHGQLGTPLDMVEENVGGGNFQIMIADMDNMR
;
A
#
# COMPACT_ATOMS: atom_id res chain seq x y z
N MET A 1 33.70 32.10 0.49
CA MET A 1 32.68 32.21 -0.57
C MET A 1 31.92 30.90 -0.60
N LYS A 2 30.60 30.92 -0.34
CA LYS A 2 29.75 29.77 -0.66
C LYS A 2 29.49 29.82 -2.17
N PRO A 3 29.59 28.70 -2.91
CA PRO A 3 29.26 28.70 -4.33
C PRO A 3 27.78 29.11 -4.51
N ASP A 4 27.50 29.89 -5.55
CA ASP A 4 26.12 30.13 -5.98
C ASP A 4 25.58 28.80 -6.50
N LEU A 5 24.69 28.17 -5.73
CA LEU A 5 24.01 26.96 -6.12
C LEU A 5 23.01 27.27 -7.24
N THR A 6 23.09 26.51 -8.32
CA THR A 6 22.11 26.56 -9.41
C THR A 6 20.76 26.03 -8.96
N GLY A 7 19.68 26.37 -9.67
CA GLY A 7 18.33 25.89 -9.33
C GLY A 7 18.21 24.37 -9.27
N SER A 8 18.96 23.65 -10.12
CA SER A 8 19.02 22.18 -10.12
C SER A 8 19.76 21.61 -8.92
N GLU A 9 20.89 22.20 -8.52
CA GLU A 9 21.64 21.74 -7.34
C GLU A 9 20.83 21.93 -6.05
N VAL A 10 20.06 23.03 -5.95
CA VAL A 10 19.14 23.26 -4.82
C VAL A 10 18.02 22.21 -4.79
N GLU A 11 17.51 21.78 -5.96
CA GLU A 11 16.51 20.71 -6.02
C GLU A 11 17.08 19.34 -5.63
N GLU A 12 18.30 19.02 -6.05
CA GLU A 12 19.02 17.81 -5.66
C GLU A 12 19.30 17.79 -4.15
N GLU A 13 19.77 18.90 -3.57
CA GLU A 13 19.97 19.02 -2.12
C GLU A 13 18.67 18.79 -1.35
N ARG A 14 17.57 19.42 -1.79
CA ARG A 14 16.25 19.23 -1.17
C ARG A 14 15.78 17.79 -1.29
N MET A 15 16.03 17.14 -2.42
CA MET A 15 15.73 15.73 -2.60
C MET A 15 16.51 14.86 -1.62
N MET A 16 17.81 15.06 -1.50
CA MET A 16 18.64 14.28 -0.59
C MET A 16 18.23 14.49 0.88
N LEU A 17 17.98 15.74 1.29
CA LEU A 17 17.47 16.05 2.63
C LEU A 17 16.12 15.39 2.91
N PHE A 18 15.21 15.40 1.92
CA PHE A 18 13.92 14.72 2.03
C PHE A 18 14.11 13.21 2.24
N LEU A 19 14.92 12.55 1.41
CA LEU A 19 15.15 11.10 1.48
C LEU A 19 15.86 10.69 2.79
N MET A 20 16.80 11.51 3.28
CA MET A 20 17.47 11.29 4.57
C MET A 20 16.55 11.48 5.77
N GLY A 21 15.52 12.33 5.63
CA GLY A 21 14.52 12.57 6.68
C GLY A 21 13.43 11.49 6.77
N LEU A 22 13.40 10.52 5.85
CA LEU A 22 12.42 9.42 5.89
C LEU A 22 12.77 8.40 6.97
N ASN A 23 11.75 7.92 7.68
CA ASN A 23 11.87 6.83 8.66
C ASN A 23 12.24 5.49 7.98
N ASP A 24 12.77 4.54 8.75
CA ASP A 24 13.24 3.23 8.28
C ASP A 24 12.13 2.38 7.64
N GLU A 25 10.87 2.62 8.02
CA GLU A 25 9.69 1.99 7.41
C GLU A 25 9.54 2.32 5.92
N TYR A 26 10.18 3.38 5.44
CA TYR A 26 10.17 3.82 4.04
C TYR A 26 11.43 3.41 3.27
N ASP A 27 12.28 2.54 3.82
CA ASP A 27 13.52 2.08 3.19
C ASP A 27 13.31 1.53 1.77
N ALA A 28 12.25 0.75 1.57
CA ALA A 28 11.93 0.17 0.27
C ALA A 28 11.67 1.25 -0.80
N ILE A 29 10.87 2.27 -0.47
CA ILE A 29 10.55 3.34 -1.42
C ILE A 29 11.70 4.33 -1.58
N ARG A 30 12.49 4.55 -0.51
CA ARG A 30 13.74 5.34 -0.56
C ARG A 30 14.74 4.70 -1.52
N ASN A 31 14.99 3.40 -1.38
CA ASN A 31 15.87 2.65 -2.29
C ASN A 31 15.34 2.65 -3.72
N GLN A 32 14.02 2.48 -3.90
CA GLN A 32 13.41 2.56 -5.23
C GLN A 32 13.67 3.92 -5.89
N ILE A 33 13.45 5.02 -5.17
CA ILE A 33 13.67 6.38 -5.69
C ILE A 33 15.15 6.58 -6.06
N LEU A 34 16.09 6.15 -5.22
CA LEU A 34 17.53 6.30 -5.47
C LEU A 34 18.03 5.51 -6.70
N LEU A 35 17.33 4.45 -7.10
CA LEU A 35 17.65 3.64 -8.27
C LEU A 35 17.01 4.16 -9.57
N MET A 36 16.20 5.22 -9.52
CA MET A 36 15.57 5.80 -10.71
C MET A 36 16.54 6.72 -11.45
N ASP A 37 16.56 6.60 -12.79
CA ASP A 37 17.28 7.49 -13.70
C ASP A 37 16.36 7.93 -14.86
N PRO A 38 16.03 9.24 -15.00
CA PRO A 38 16.47 10.33 -14.13
C PRO A 38 15.81 10.26 -12.75
N LEU A 39 16.51 10.81 -11.76
CA LEU A 39 15.99 10.94 -10.40
C LEU A 39 14.64 11.71 -10.45
N PRO A 40 13.58 11.22 -9.78
CA PRO A 40 12.27 11.87 -9.83
C PRO A 40 12.34 13.28 -9.25
N THR A 41 11.34 14.13 -9.54
CA THR A 41 11.22 15.43 -8.88
C THR A 41 10.77 15.27 -7.42
N LEU A 42 11.08 16.26 -6.58
CA LEU A 42 10.69 16.23 -5.17
C LEU A 42 9.17 16.01 -4.99
N SER A 43 8.35 16.67 -5.81
CA SER A 43 6.90 16.50 -5.80
C SER A 43 6.47 15.06 -6.10
N ARG A 44 7.11 14.40 -7.07
CA ARG A 44 6.81 13.00 -7.41
C ARG A 44 7.23 12.06 -6.27
N SER A 45 8.38 12.29 -5.65
CA SER A 45 8.84 11.51 -4.50
C SER A 45 7.89 11.61 -3.31
N PHE A 46 7.34 12.78 -3.02
CA PHE A 46 6.29 12.95 -2.00
C PHE A 46 5.06 12.07 -2.29
N VAL A 47 4.55 12.10 -3.52
CA VAL A 47 3.39 11.28 -3.92
C VAL A 47 3.69 9.78 -3.77
N MET A 48 4.91 9.36 -4.14
CA MET A 48 5.34 7.97 -4.01
C MET A 48 5.34 7.51 -2.54
N VAL A 49 5.91 8.30 -1.64
CA VAL A 49 5.94 8.01 -0.20
C VAL A 49 4.53 7.97 0.39
N THR A 50 3.67 8.95 0.09
CA THR A 50 2.27 8.96 0.56
C THR A 50 1.46 7.76 0.05
N ASN A 51 1.76 7.25 -1.15
CA ASN A 51 1.07 6.09 -1.68
C ASN A 51 1.42 4.79 -0.94
N VAL A 52 2.65 4.67 -0.44
CA VAL A 52 3.05 3.54 0.41
C VAL A 52 2.22 3.51 1.69
N GLU A 53 2.07 4.65 2.37
CA GLU A 53 1.22 4.75 3.57
C GLU A 53 -0.22 4.31 3.30
N LYS A 54 -0.78 4.73 2.17
CA LYS A 54 -2.14 4.35 1.77
C LYS A 54 -2.21 2.84 1.53
N GLN A 55 -1.25 2.26 0.82
CA GLN A 55 -1.23 0.84 0.51
C GLN A 55 -1.05 -0.03 1.76
N GLU A 56 -0.22 0.37 2.72
CA GLU A 56 -0.07 -0.34 4.00
C GLU A 56 -1.35 -0.26 4.86
N ARG A 57 -2.11 0.85 4.76
CA ARG A 57 -3.44 0.96 5.39
C ARG A 57 -4.52 0.14 4.71
N TYR A 58 -4.31 -0.32 3.47
CA TYR A 58 -5.22 -1.26 2.80
C TYR A 58 -4.79 -2.69 3.11
N PRO A 59 -5.63 -3.51 3.77
CA PRO A 59 -5.31 -4.90 4.04
C PRO A 59 -4.91 -5.62 2.76
N LYS A 60 -3.74 -6.29 2.75
CA LYS A 60 -3.19 -7.00 1.58
C LYS A 60 -4.13 -8.08 0.99
N TRP A 61 -5.13 -8.53 1.74
CA TRP A 61 -6.18 -9.44 1.25
C TRP A 61 -7.31 -8.73 0.49
N LYS A 62 -7.50 -7.42 0.67
CA LYS A 62 -8.47 -6.61 -0.10
C LYS A 62 -7.98 -6.31 -1.53
N SER A 63 -6.66 -6.30 -1.76
CA SER A 63 -6.04 -6.12 -3.09
C SER A 63 -5.84 -7.44 -3.84
N ASN A 64 -5.78 -8.57 -3.14
CA ASN A 64 -5.59 -9.90 -3.73
C ASN A 64 -6.90 -10.66 -3.95
N ARG A 65 -7.97 -9.99 -4.42
CA ARG A 65 -9.18 -10.71 -4.84
C ARG A 65 -8.85 -11.51 -6.10
N PRO A 66 -8.96 -12.86 -6.10
CA PRO A 66 -8.86 -13.61 -7.33
C PRO A 66 -9.97 -13.11 -8.26
N ARG A 67 -9.63 -12.70 -9.48
CA ARG A 67 -10.58 -12.20 -10.50
C ARG A 67 -11.62 -13.24 -10.97
N GLN A 68 -11.75 -14.38 -10.30
CA GLN A 68 -12.64 -15.48 -10.65
C GLN A 68 -13.15 -16.25 -9.40
N VAL A 69 -13.88 -15.60 -8.49
CA VAL A 69 -14.66 -16.36 -7.49
C VAL A 69 -16.11 -15.88 -7.37
N VAL A 70 -16.60 -15.18 -8.40
CA VAL A 70 -18.03 -14.90 -8.55
C VAL A 70 -18.55 -15.91 -9.55
N ASN A 71 -19.43 -16.81 -9.10
CA ASN A 71 -20.07 -17.90 -9.83
C ASN A 71 -19.21 -19.16 -9.94
N HIS A 72 -19.42 -20.14 -9.04
CA HIS A 72 -19.53 -21.59 -9.36
C HIS A 72 -19.73 -22.49 -8.12
N VAL A 73 -19.79 -21.97 -6.89
CA VAL A 73 -19.88 -22.82 -5.69
C VAL A 73 -21.29 -22.85 -5.08
N TYR A 74 -22.30 -23.20 -5.89
CA TYR A 74 -23.60 -23.66 -5.39
C TYR A 74 -24.10 -24.86 -6.21
N HIS A 75 -23.34 -25.94 -6.19
CA HIS A 75 -23.88 -27.25 -6.55
C HIS A 75 -23.63 -28.19 -5.38
N HIS A 76 -24.70 -28.69 -4.76
CA HIS A 76 -24.70 -29.78 -3.78
C HIS A 76 -24.06 -29.50 -2.40
N GLY A 77 -24.77 -28.72 -1.57
CA GLY A 77 -25.05 -29.08 -0.16
C GLY A 77 -23.93 -29.38 0.83
N GLN A 78 -22.64 -29.19 0.52
CA GLN A 78 -21.54 -29.34 1.47
C GLN A 78 -20.46 -28.29 1.21
N LEU A 79 -20.17 -27.46 2.21
CA LEU A 79 -19.03 -26.54 2.24
C LEU A 79 -18.44 -26.51 3.65
N GLY A 80 -17.23 -27.07 3.77
CA GLY A 80 -16.30 -26.71 4.85
C GLY A 80 -15.60 -25.39 4.48
N THR A 81 -15.39 -24.54 5.49
CA THR A 81 -14.85 -23.17 5.41
C THR A 81 -13.31 -23.18 5.24
N PRO A 82 -12.64 -22.08 4.86
CA PRO A 82 -12.69 -20.76 5.53
C PRO A 82 -13.10 -19.62 4.59
N LEU A 83 -13.58 -18.50 5.16
CA LEU A 83 -13.94 -17.21 4.52
C LEU A 83 -15.46 -16.93 4.42
N ASP A 84 -16.15 -16.86 5.56
CA ASP A 84 -17.43 -16.17 5.59
C ASP A 84 -17.19 -14.66 5.56
N MET A 85 -17.50 -14.06 4.40
CA MET A 85 -17.54 -12.61 4.20
C MET A 85 -18.94 -12.10 4.57
N VAL A 86 -19.14 -11.69 5.81
CA VAL A 86 -20.41 -11.12 6.27
C VAL A 86 -20.49 -9.65 5.85
N GLU A 87 -21.58 -9.25 5.18
CA GLU A 87 -21.87 -7.85 4.88
C GLU A 87 -22.61 -7.23 6.07
N GLU A 88 -21.91 -6.40 6.85
CA GLU A 88 -22.48 -5.71 8.01
C GLU A 88 -22.82 -4.26 7.67
N ASN A 89 -24.02 -3.85 8.04
CA ASN A 89 -24.54 -2.51 7.79
C ASN A 89 -24.39 -1.66 9.06
N VAL A 90 -23.38 -0.80 9.09
CA VAL A 90 -23.11 0.06 10.25
C VAL A 90 -23.26 1.52 9.82
N GLY A 91 -24.26 2.20 10.36
CA GLY A 91 -24.36 3.67 10.34
C GLY A 91 -24.21 4.32 8.96
N GLY A 92 -24.80 3.72 7.91
CA GLY A 92 -24.84 4.32 6.56
C GLY A 92 -23.83 3.76 5.55
N GLY A 93 -23.13 2.66 5.85
CA GLY A 93 -22.28 1.96 4.88
C GLY A 93 -22.29 0.44 5.07
N ASN A 94 -22.20 -0.27 3.94
CA ASN A 94 -22.06 -1.72 3.90
C ASN A 94 -20.57 -2.08 3.97
N PHE A 95 -20.17 -2.89 4.94
CA PHE A 95 -18.79 -3.34 5.13
C PHE A 95 -18.73 -4.86 5.07
N GLN A 96 -17.81 -5.39 4.24
CA GLN A 96 -17.55 -6.82 4.20
C GLN A 96 -16.50 -7.18 5.28
N ILE A 97 -16.92 -7.95 6.28
CA ILE A 97 -16.10 -8.45 7.38
C ILE A 97 -15.80 -9.93 7.14
N MET A 98 -14.52 -10.32 7.21
CA MET A 98 -14.15 -11.73 7.21
C MET A 98 -14.19 -12.25 8.64
N ILE A 99 -15.05 -13.23 8.92
CA ILE A 99 -15.00 -13.98 10.17
C ILE A 99 -14.06 -15.16 9.95
N ALA A 100 -12.89 -15.11 10.58
CA ALA A 100 -11.98 -16.25 10.60
C ALA A 100 -12.44 -17.24 11.66
N ASP A 101 -12.62 -18.50 11.28
CA ASP A 101 -12.84 -19.59 12.21
C ASP A 101 -11.52 -19.86 12.97
N MET A 102 -11.44 -19.37 14.21
CA MET A 102 -10.24 -19.46 15.04
C MET A 102 -9.93 -20.89 15.50
N ASP A 103 -10.88 -21.83 15.40
CA ASP A 103 -10.68 -23.22 15.82
C ASP A 103 -9.92 -24.05 14.76
N ASN A 104 -9.76 -23.52 13.55
CA ASN A 104 -9.13 -24.23 12.42
C ASN A 104 -7.71 -23.71 12.06
N MET A 105 -7.14 -22.80 12.86
CA MET A 105 -5.78 -22.25 12.69
C MET A 105 -4.79 -22.80 13.72
N ARG A 106 -4.63 -24.12 13.78
CA ARG A 106 -3.58 -24.78 14.58
C ARG A 106 -2.41 -25.23 13.72
#